data_AF-A0A6F9WXA4-F1
#
_entry.id   AF-A0A6F9WXA4-F1
#
_cell.length_a   1.000
_cell.length_b   1.000
_cell.length_c   1.000
_cell.angle_alpha   90.00
_cell.angle_beta   90.00
_cell.angle_gamma   90.00
#
_symmetry.space_group_name_H-M   'P 1'
#
loop_
_entity.id
_entity.type
_entity.pdbx_description
1 polymer ?
#
loop_
_entity_poly.entity_id
_entity_poly.type
_entity_poly.pdbx_seq_one_letter_code
_entity_poly.pdbx_strand_id
1 'polypeptide(L)'
;MYENAKQYRDIVAKEVAALKVACKCPIHDGQAGRCPRCGRKGIWDIAGIGLHLGYGNSIYYSTVFYGWRCIMCDISRDAVVH
;
A
#
# COMPACT_ATOMS: atom_id res chain seq x y z
N MET A 1 -13.28 -1.56 -12.43
CA MET A 1 -11.96 -1.59 -13.12
C MET A 1 -11.57 -0.16 -13.42
N TYR A 2 -10.31 0.22 -13.20
CA TYR A 2 -9.85 1.58 -13.51
C TYR A 2 -9.62 1.72 -15.00
N GLU A 3 -10.14 2.78 -15.61
CA GLU A 3 -9.98 3.04 -17.04
C GLU A 3 -8.57 3.56 -17.38
N ASN A 4 -7.83 4.12 -16.39
CA ASN A 4 -6.53 4.74 -16.67
C ASN A 4 -5.56 4.83 -15.48
N ALA A 5 -4.26 4.63 -15.72
CA ALA A 5 -3.19 4.67 -14.72
C ALA A 5 -3.04 6.04 -14.02
N LYS A 6 -3.52 7.12 -14.65
CA LYS A 6 -3.57 8.45 -14.04
C LYS A 6 -4.60 8.52 -12.90
N GLN A 7 -5.79 7.96 -13.10
CA GLN A 7 -6.86 8.00 -12.09
C GLN A 7 -6.48 7.22 -10.83
N TYR A 8 -5.79 6.08 -11.00
CA TYR A 8 -5.22 5.34 -9.89
C TYR A 8 -4.24 6.22 -9.09
N ARG A 9 -3.25 6.82 -9.76
CA ARG A 9 -2.27 7.71 -9.11
C ARG A 9 -2.93 8.87 -8.36
N ASP A 10 -3.97 9.49 -8.93
CA ASP A 10 -4.70 10.58 -8.28
C ASP A 10 -5.42 10.12 -7.00
N ILE A 11 -5.98 8.90 -6.98
CA ILE A 11 -6.60 8.31 -5.77
C ILE A 11 -5.52 8.01 -4.72
N VAL A 12 -4.46 7.30 -5.11
CA VAL A 12 -3.39 6.92 -4.19
C VAL A 12 -2.73 8.16 -3.59
N ALA A 13 -2.49 9.21 -4.39
CA ALA A 13 -1.90 10.45 -3.90
C ALA A 13 -2.75 11.12 -2.80
N LYS A 14 -4.08 11.12 -2.93
CA LYS A 14 -5.00 11.63 -1.90
C LYS A 14 -4.92 10.78 -0.63
N GLU A 15 -4.92 9.46 -0.77
CA GLU A 15 -4.83 8.53 0.36
C GLU A 15 -3.48 8.64 1.09
N VAL A 16 -2.39 8.83 0.37
CA VAL A 16 -1.06 9.07 0.95
C VAL A 16 -1.06 10.37 1.73
N ALA A 17 -1.66 11.44 1.18
CA ALA A 17 -1.75 12.71 1.88
C ALA A 17 -2.56 12.58 3.19
N ALA A 18 -3.68 11.87 3.17
CA ALA A 18 -4.46 11.58 4.36
C ALA A 18 -3.65 10.76 5.39
N LEU A 19 -2.91 9.75 4.93
CA LEU A 19 -2.09 8.90 5.81
C LEU A 19 -0.89 9.66 6.41
N LYS A 20 -0.28 10.57 5.65
CA LYS A 20 0.79 11.46 6.13
C LYS A 20 0.30 12.33 7.29
N VAL A 21 -0.93 12.86 7.19
CA VAL A 21 -1.55 13.66 8.25
C VAL A 21 -1.85 12.78 9.47
N ALA A 22 -2.44 11.60 9.27
CA ALA A 22 -2.80 10.70 10.35
C ALA A 22 -1.58 10.14 11.12
N CYS A 23 -0.53 9.73 10.40
CA CYS A 23 0.67 9.11 10.98
C CYS A 23 1.78 10.12 11.31
N LYS A 24 1.63 11.40 10.94
CA LYS A 24 2.68 12.44 11.01
C LYS A 24 4.04 11.99 10.45
N CYS A 25 4.02 11.13 9.43
CA CYS A 25 5.23 10.52 8.85
C CYS A 25 5.31 10.84 7.35
N PRO A 26 6.50 11.19 6.82
CA PRO A 26 6.66 11.31 5.38
C PRO A 26 6.55 9.91 4.75
N ILE A 27 5.65 9.77 3.79
CA ILE A 27 5.43 8.57 2.98
C ILE A 27 5.80 8.90 1.53
N HIS A 28 6.84 8.26 1.03
CA HIS A 28 7.33 8.41 -0.34
C HIS A 28 7.41 7.06 -1.03
N ASP A 29 7.31 7.09 -2.35
CA ASP A 29 7.48 5.89 -3.18
C ASP A 29 8.89 5.32 -2.97
N GLY A 30 9.01 4.01 -2.79
CA GLY A 30 10.27 3.34 -2.49
C GLY A 30 10.76 3.50 -1.03
N GLN A 31 10.03 4.23 -0.18
CA GLN A 31 10.43 4.41 1.21
C GLN A 31 10.05 3.21 2.08
N ALA A 32 10.92 2.82 3.00
CA ALA A 32 10.57 1.84 4.02
C ALA A 32 9.57 2.41 5.03
N GLY A 33 8.54 1.64 5.36
CA GLY A 33 7.54 1.96 6.36
C GLY A 33 6.87 0.72 6.93
N ARG A 34 5.70 0.90 7.53
CA ARG A 34 4.89 -0.18 8.09
C ARG A 34 3.51 -0.19 7.46
N CYS A 35 3.03 -1.37 7.11
CA CYS A 35 1.68 -1.54 6.61
C CYS A 35 0.70 -1.14 7.73
N PRO A 36 -0.23 -0.19 7.49
CA PRO A 36 -1.18 0.24 8.50
C PRO A 36 -2.21 -0.85 8.85
N ARG A 37 -2.34 -1.89 8.02
CA ARG A 37 -3.27 -3.00 8.25
C ARG A 37 -2.71 -4.11 9.15
N CYS A 38 -1.47 -4.54 8.91
CA CYS A 38 -0.86 -5.68 9.63
C CYS A 38 0.36 -5.30 10.49
N GLY A 39 0.81 -4.04 10.43
CA GLY A 39 1.98 -3.56 11.16
C GLY A 39 3.34 -4.04 10.63
N ARG A 40 3.37 -4.95 9.64
CA ARG A 40 4.63 -5.48 9.08
C ARG A 40 5.40 -4.38 8.35
N LYS A 41 6.72 -4.43 8.47
CA LYS A 41 7.62 -3.57 7.70
C LYS A 41 7.53 -3.90 6.22
N GLY A 42 7.58 -2.88 5.39
CA GLY A 42 7.55 -3.00 3.93
C GLY A 42 8.00 -1.73 3.25
N ILE A 43 8.05 -1.74 1.92
CA ILE A 43 8.38 -0.59 1.08
C ILE A 43 7.08 0.00 0.54
N TRP A 44 6.87 1.31 0.66
CA TRP A 44 5.72 1.98 0.08
C TRP A 44 5.82 1.99 -1.45
N ASP A 45 4.87 1.32 -2.08
CA ASP A 45 4.66 1.28 -3.52
C ASP A 45 3.43 2.15 -3.82
N ILE A 46 3.69 3.43 -4.08
CA ILE A 46 2.65 4.45 -4.34
C ILE A 46 2.34 4.49 -5.85
N ALA A 47 3.37 4.28 -6.68
CA ALA A 47 3.27 4.40 -8.12
C ALA A 47 2.77 3.10 -8.80
N GLY A 48 2.87 1.95 -8.14
CA GLY A 48 2.54 0.64 -8.67
C GLY A 48 1.38 -0.03 -7.94
N ILE A 49 1.23 -1.33 -8.20
CA ILE A 49 0.13 -2.18 -7.72
C ILE A 49 0.61 -3.22 -6.68
N GLY A 50 1.76 -3.00 -6.04
CA GLY A 50 2.34 -3.95 -5.11
C GLY A 50 3.11 -5.08 -5.78
N LEU A 51 3.62 -4.87 -6.99
CA LEU A 51 4.27 -5.91 -7.80
C LEU A 51 5.71 -5.55 -8.13
N HIS A 52 6.41 -4.95 -7.17
CA HIS A 52 7.86 -4.82 -7.26
C HIS A 52 8.54 -6.16 -6.97
N LEU A 53 8.91 -6.86 -8.04
CA LEU A 53 9.62 -8.15 -8.02
C LEU A 53 11.00 -8.11 -7.30
N GLY A 54 11.50 -6.93 -6.91
CA GLY A 54 12.75 -6.77 -6.17
C GLY A 54 12.61 -6.30 -4.71
N TYR A 55 11.44 -5.80 -4.30
CA TYR A 55 11.20 -5.33 -2.94
C TYR A 55 10.28 -6.33 -2.22
N GLY A 56 10.78 -6.97 -1.15
CA GLY A 56 10.07 -8.07 -0.47
C GLY A 56 8.60 -7.78 -0.15
N ASN A 57 8.32 -7.08 0.96
CA ASN A 57 6.94 -6.71 1.31
C ASN A 57 6.63 -5.29 0.80
N SER A 58 5.85 -5.17 -0.27
CA SER A 58 5.43 -3.86 -0.79
C SER A 58 4.08 -3.46 -0.22
N ILE A 59 3.95 -2.21 0.24
CA ILE A 59 2.75 -1.60 0.81
C ILE A 59 2.11 -0.75 -0.28
N TYR A 60 0.90 -1.09 -0.70
CA TYR A 60 0.20 -0.43 -1.80
C TYR A 60 -1.25 -0.16 -1.40
N TYR A 61 -1.88 0.78 -2.09
CA TYR A 61 -3.30 1.05 -1.88
C TYR A 61 -4.13 0.11 -2.75
N SER A 62 -4.87 -0.80 -2.13
CA SER A 62 -5.78 -1.67 -2.84
C SER A 62 -7.11 -0.97 -3.04
N THR A 63 -7.34 -0.57 -4.27
CA THR A 63 -8.58 0.03 -4.73
C THR A 63 -9.77 -0.94 -4.78
N VAL A 64 -9.51 -2.25 -4.83
CA VAL A 64 -10.55 -3.29 -4.76
C VAL A 64 -11.15 -3.35 -3.36
N PHE A 65 -10.31 -3.19 -2.34
CA PHE A 65 -10.70 -3.21 -0.93
C PHE A 65 -10.79 -1.82 -0.31
N TYR A 66 -10.65 -0.76 -1.11
CA TYR A 66 -10.60 0.64 -0.68
C TYR A 66 -9.72 0.87 0.56
N GLY A 67 -8.49 0.35 0.55
CA GLY A 67 -7.61 0.47 1.71
C GLY A 67 -6.16 0.03 1.48
N TRP A 68 -5.30 0.49 2.37
CA TRP A 68 -3.88 0.15 2.39
C TRP A 68 -3.64 -1.32 2.72
N ARG A 69 -2.89 -2.00 1.87
CA ARG A 69 -2.51 -3.40 2.03
C ARG A 69 -1.04 -3.58 1.74
N CYS A 70 -0.52 -4.76 2.03
CA CYS A 70 0.82 -5.13 1.61
C CYS A 70 0.80 -6.54 1.03
N ILE A 71 1.81 -6.90 0.24
CA ILE A 71 1.92 -8.24 -0.37
C ILE A 71 1.69 -9.33 0.68
N MET A 72 2.29 -9.17 1.87
CA MET A 72 2.10 -10.13 2.95
C MET A 72 0.65 -10.23 3.43
N CYS A 73 -0.14 -9.15 3.44
CA CYS A 73 -1.58 -9.20 3.78
C CYS A 73 -2.42 -9.90 2.72
N ASP A 74 -1.97 -9.90 1.47
CA ASP A 74 -2.65 -10.54 0.35
C ASP A 74 -2.26 -12.02 0.23
N ILE A 75 -1.00 -12.36 0.50
CA ILE A 75 -0.53 -13.74 0.62
C ILE A 75 -1.08 -14.39 1.90
N SER A 76 -1.10 -13.67 3.03
CA SER A 76 -1.58 -14.19 4.31
C SER A 76 -3.10 -14.28 4.42
N ARG A 77 -3.82 -14.32 3.29
CA ARG A 77 -5.26 -14.61 3.26
C ARG A 77 -5.60 -16.00 3.84
N ASP A 78 -4.59 -16.82 4.11
CA ASP A 78 -4.66 -18.10 4.83
C ASP A 78 -4.23 -18.05 6.31
N ALA A 79 -3.93 -16.87 6.88
CA ALA A 79 -3.56 -16.74 8.29
C ALA A 79 -4.62 -15.99 9.12
N VAL A 80 -5.90 -16.16 8.79
CA VAL A 80 -6.93 -16.19 9.85
C VAL A 80 -6.74 -17.54 10.55
N VAL A 81 -5.78 -17.60 11.47
CA VAL A 81 -5.80 -18.62 12.52
C VAL A 81 -6.28 -17.91 13.76
N HIS A 82 -7.39 -18.44 14.27
CA HIS A 82 -8.10 -18.18 15.52
C HIS A 82 -7.30 -17.56 16.65
#